data_AF-A0A370EWY5-F1
#
_entry.id   AF-A0A370EWY5-F1
#
_cell.length_a   1.000
_cell.length_b   1.000
_cell.length_c   1.000
_cell.angle_alpha   90.00
_cell.angle_beta   90.00
_cell.angle_gamma   90.00
#
_symmetry.space_group_name_H-M   'P 1'
#
loop_
_entity.id
_entity.type
_entity.pdbx_description
1 polymer ?
#
loop_
_entity_poly.entity_id
_entity_poly.type
_entity_poly.pdbx_seq_one_letter_code
_entity_poly.pdbx_strand_id
1 'polypeptide(L)'
;MGFYLLRELGSFIKTFNIMKTRQLLKVIGIFIVVINSVSVTAQSVQKFTINNKTYYGTKAIPEEIKGYYQYEKTKQPIVEINEDGMGQFQKHGVKAYPVEYWIQTDENGVIQKVKSEVNNNYQVVLILLYGSNGETGWRGESAGTYDRIEATVAYDQGYVIILGERFKKIN
;
A
#
# COMPACT_ATOMS: atom_id res chain seq x y z
N MET A 1 85.28 43.76 6.71
CA MET A 1 85.39 42.82 5.58
C MET A 1 85.25 41.44 6.18
N GLY A 2 84.15 40.71 6.11
CA GLY A 2 83.06 40.65 5.16
C GLY A 2 82.59 39.19 5.21
N PHE A 3 81.38 38.98 5.73
CA PHE A 3 80.46 37.89 5.37
C PHE A 3 81.06 36.56 4.91
N TYR A 4 81.08 35.53 5.76
CA TYR A 4 80.82 34.14 5.32
C TYR A 4 80.54 33.29 6.57
N LEU A 5 79.36 32.65 6.61
CA LEU A 5 78.89 31.57 7.51
C LEU A 5 77.52 31.79 8.19
N LEU A 6 76.63 32.59 7.59
CA LEU A 6 75.17 32.43 7.76
C LEU A 6 74.56 31.77 6.52
N ARG A 7 75.02 30.56 6.17
CA ARG A 7 74.55 29.83 4.98
C ARG A 7 74.16 28.37 5.26
N GLU A 8 73.67 28.08 6.46
CA GLU A 8 73.16 26.73 6.83
C GLU A 8 71.72 26.75 7.38
N LEU A 9 71.08 27.92 7.56
CA LEU A 9 69.69 27.99 8.06
C LEU A 9 68.63 28.19 6.96
N GLY A 10 69.05 28.38 5.71
CA GLY A 10 68.15 28.69 4.59
C GLY A 10 67.56 27.48 3.85
N SER A 11 68.03 26.26 4.13
CA SER A 11 67.57 25.05 3.41
C SER A 11 66.40 24.34 4.10
N PHE A 12 66.22 24.55 5.42
CA PHE A 12 65.20 23.82 6.18
C PHE A 12 63.79 24.43 6.06
N ILE A 13 63.68 25.71 5.69
CA ILE A 13 62.38 26.41 5.66
C ILE A 13 61.66 26.26 4.31
N LYS A 14 62.36 25.88 3.22
CA LYS A 14 61.72 25.74 1.90
C LYS A 14 60.99 24.41 1.68
N THR A 15 61.22 23.39 2.50
CA THR A 15 60.57 22.08 2.34
C THR A 15 59.25 21.98 3.10
N PHE A 16 59.01 22.82 4.11
CA PHE A 16 57.79 22.72 4.92
C PHE A 16 56.57 23.46 4.36
N ASN A 17 56.74 24.28 3.32
CA ASN A 17 55.65 25.08 2.75
C ASN A 17 55.04 24.55 1.43
N ILE A 18 55.47 23.38 0.95
CA ILE A 18 54.93 22.77 -0.28
C ILE A 18 54.02 21.57 0.02
N MET A 19 53.89 21.15 1.28
CA MET A 19 53.09 19.98 1.66
C MET A 19 51.75 20.28 2.35
N LYS A 20 51.30 21.55 2.43
CA LYS A 20 49.96 21.88 2.97
C LYS A 20 48.93 22.31 1.95
N THR A 21 49.28 22.38 0.66
CA THR A 21 48.37 22.89 -0.39
C THR A 21 47.94 21.83 -1.40
N ARG A 22 48.30 20.55 -1.19
CA ARG A 22 47.88 19.42 -2.04
C ARG A 22 46.89 18.46 -1.37
N GLN A 23 46.47 18.77 -0.14
CA GLN A 23 45.48 17.99 0.62
C GLN A 23 44.14 18.73 0.76
N LEU A 24 43.96 19.88 0.12
CA LEU A 24 42.69 20.64 0.14
C LEU A 24 41.88 20.56 -1.17
N LEU A 25 42.35 19.81 -2.16
CA LEU A 25 41.69 19.66 -3.47
C LEU A 25 41.20 18.22 -3.75
N LYS A 26 41.15 17.37 -2.72
CA LYS A 26 40.58 16.01 -2.78
C LYS A 26 39.53 15.77 -1.69
N VAL A 27 38.81 16.81 -1.31
CA VAL A 27 37.55 16.69 -0.56
C VAL A 27 36.43 17.38 -1.35
N ILE A 28 36.44 17.24 -2.66
CA ILE A 28 35.17 17.12 -3.40
C ILE A 28 34.80 15.64 -3.24
N GLY A 29 34.44 15.30 -2.00
CA GLY A 29 33.81 14.05 -1.67
C GLY A 29 32.49 14.06 -2.39
N ILE A 30 32.49 13.42 -3.55
CA ILE A 30 31.35 13.03 -4.35
C ILE A 30 30.23 12.61 -3.39
N PHE A 31 29.31 13.55 -3.14
CA PHE A 31 28.05 13.27 -2.47
C PHE A 31 27.19 12.60 -3.54
N ILE A 32 27.47 11.32 -3.83
CA ILE A 32 26.51 10.46 -4.53
C ILE A 32 25.36 10.33 -3.54
N VAL A 33 24.39 11.24 -3.71
CA VAL A 33 23.02 10.97 -3.29
C VAL A 33 22.63 9.74 -4.10
N VAL A 34 22.78 8.55 -3.50
CA VAL A 34 22.06 7.37 -3.95
C VAL A 34 20.60 7.71 -3.68
N ILE A 35 19.99 8.40 -4.64
CA ILE A 35 18.55 8.52 -4.73
C ILE A 35 18.13 7.08 -4.96
N ASN A 36 17.77 6.39 -3.88
CA ASN A 36 17.04 5.16 -3.95
C ASN A 36 15.72 5.55 -4.60
N SER A 37 15.68 5.44 -5.93
CA SER A 37 14.47 5.47 -6.71
C SER A 37 13.65 4.28 -6.23
N VAL A 38 12.91 4.46 -5.13
CA VAL A 38 11.80 3.58 -4.82
C VAL A 38 10.87 3.78 -6.01
N SER A 39 10.93 2.85 -6.96
CA SER A 39 9.98 2.78 -8.04
C SER A 39 8.62 2.60 -7.38
N VAL A 40 7.93 3.71 -7.13
CA VAL A 40 6.49 3.70 -6.93
C VAL A 40 5.96 3.17 -8.25
N THR A 41 5.77 1.86 -8.32
CA THR A 41 4.97 1.26 -9.38
C THR A 41 3.63 1.94 -9.26
N ALA A 42 3.35 2.87 -10.19
CA ALA A 42 2.08 3.57 -10.24
C ALA A 42 0.99 2.50 -10.31
N GLN A 43 0.33 2.26 -9.18
CA GLN A 43 -0.72 1.27 -9.10
C GLN A 43 -1.84 1.77 -10.00
N SER A 44 -2.40 0.90 -10.83
CA SER A 44 -3.52 1.31 -11.68
C SER A 44 -4.68 1.70 -10.76
N VAL A 45 -5.03 2.98 -10.76
CA VAL A 45 -6.15 3.55 -10.03
C VAL A 45 -7.31 3.73 -10.99
N GLN A 46 -8.44 3.16 -10.62
CA GLN A 46 -9.71 3.33 -11.32
C GLN A 46 -10.58 4.34 -10.57
N LYS A 47 -11.22 5.23 -11.32
CA LYS A 47 -12.19 6.20 -10.80
C LYS A 47 -13.60 5.61 -10.92
N PHE A 48 -14.37 5.72 -9.85
CA PHE A 48 -15.76 5.26 -9.75
C PHE A 48 -16.67 6.44 -9.39
N THR A 49 -17.88 6.44 -9.96
CA THR A 49 -18.95 7.34 -9.55
C THR A 49 -20.09 6.50 -8.97
N ILE A 50 -20.26 6.55 -7.64
CA ILE A 50 -21.26 5.77 -6.91
C ILE A 50 -22.12 6.75 -6.12
N ASN A 51 -23.43 6.77 -6.34
CA ASN A 51 -24.37 7.69 -5.68
C ASN A 51 -23.92 9.16 -5.76
N ASN A 52 -23.54 9.63 -6.95
CA ASN A 52 -23.02 10.98 -7.23
C ASN A 52 -21.77 11.38 -6.44
N LYS A 53 -21.06 10.42 -5.84
CA LYS A 53 -19.77 10.64 -5.18
C LYS A 53 -18.66 9.95 -5.98
N THR A 54 -17.52 10.63 -6.05
CA THR A 54 -16.31 10.07 -6.68
C THR A 54 -15.55 9.24 -5.66
N TYR A 55 -15.15 8.04 -6.07
CA TYR A 55 -14.24 7.17 -5.35
C TYR A 55 -13.11 6.71 -6.26
N TYR A 56 -12.03 6.25 -5.66
CA TYR A 56 -10.91 5.66 -6.35
C TYR A 56 -10.65 4.27 -5.77
N GLY A 57 -10.18 3.35 -6.61
CA GLY A 57 -9.85 2.01 -6.16
C GLY A 57 -8.80 1.36 -7.05
N THR A 58 -8.13 0.36 -6.48
CA THR A 58 -7.10 -0.41 -7.17
C THR A 58 -7.31 -1.91 -6.95
N LYS A 59 -6.72 -2.71 -7.83
CA LYS A 59 -6.74 -4.18 -7.78
C LYS A 59 -5.71 -4.78 -6.82
N ALA A 60 -4.84 -3.97 -6.25
CA ALA A 60 -3.85 -4.43 -5.27
C ALA A 60 -4.47 -4.65 -3.89
N ILE A 61 -5.33 -5.65 -3.81
CA ILE A 61 -5.98 -6.06 -2.57
C ILE A 61 -4.91 -6.68 -1.64
N PRO A 62 -4.80 -6.21 -0.39
CA PRO A 62 -3.88 -6.78 0.60
C PRO A 62 -4.10 -8.29 0.81
N GLU A 63 -3.01 -9.03 0.98
CA GLU A 63 -3.04 -10.48 1.17
C GLU A 63 -3.92 -10.90 2.36
N GLU A 64 -3.91 -10.10 3.43
CA GLU A 64 -4.71 -10.36 4.62
C GLU A 64 -6.21 -10.33 4.32
N ILE A 65 -6.66 -9.69 3.24
CA ILE A 65 -8.08 -9.57 2.87
C ILE A 65 -8.50 -10.64 1.86
N LYS A 66 -7.57 -11.19 1.07
CA LYS A 66 -7.88 -12.23 0.08
C LYS A 66 -8.35 -13.53 0.75
N GLY A 67 -9.21 -14.30 0.09
CA GLY A 67 -9.64 -15.63 0.51
C GLY A 67 -11.14 -15.74 0.81
N TYR A 68 -11.49 -16.81 1.52
CA TYR A 68 -12.86 -17.26 1.74
C TYR A 68 -13.38 -16.82 3.12
N TYR A 69 -14.55 -16.19 3.15
CA TYR A 69 -15.19 -15.71 4.37
C TYR A 69 -16.48 -16.44 4.67
N GLN A 70 -16.55 -17.04 5.86
CA GLN A 70 -17.70 -17.81 6.31
C GLN A 70 -18.66 -16.96 7.11
N TYR A 71 -19.96 -17.15 6.89
CA TYR A 71 -20.98 -16.55 7.75
C TYR A 71 -20.93 -17.18 9.14
N GLU A 72 -20.91 -16.37 10.19
CA GLU A 72 -20.88 -16.84 11.59
C GLU A 72 -19.81 -17.92 11.82
N LYS A 73 -18.68 -17.85 11.08
CA LYS A 73 -17.53 -18.78 11.16
C LYS A 73 -17.83 -20.25 10.82
N THR A 74 -19.05 -20.58 10.38
CA THR A 74 -19.51 -21.97 10.28
C THR A 74 -20.21 -22.31 8.97
N LYS A 75 -20.74 -21.31 8.24
CA LYS A 75 -21.48 -21.54 6.98
C LYS A 75 -20.65 -21.15 5.76
N GLN A 76 -20.86 -21.87 4.65
CA GLN A 76 -20.05 -21.84 3.40
C GLN A 76 -19.83 -20.42 2.85
N PRO A 77 -18.72 -20.18 2.12
CA PRO A 77 -18.22 -18.84 1.93
C PRO A 77 -19.30 -17.99 1.31
N ILE A 78 -19.72 -16.97 2.05
CA ILE A 78 -20.69 -16.00 1.57
C ILE A 78 -19.98 -14.76 1.02
N VAL A 79 -18.63 -14.76 1.09
CA VAL A 79 -17.73 -13.90 0.33
C VAL A 79 -16.46 -14.67 -0.05
N GLU A 80 -16.00 -14.50 -1.28
CA GLU A 80 -14.71 -14.94 -1.80
C GLU A 80 -14.02 -13.72 -2.44
N ILE A 81 -12.76 -13.48 -2.11
CA ILE A 81 -11.96 -12.40 -2.71
C ILE A 81 -10.66 -12.98 -3.25
N ASN A 82 -10.52 -13.02 -4.56
CA ASN A 82 -9.34 -13.55 -5.23
C ASN A 82 -8.28 -12.48 -5.48
N GLU A 83 -7.09 -12.91 -5.85
CA GLU A 83 -5.93 -12.04 -6.08
C GLU A 83 -6.12 -11.06 -7.26
N ASP A 84 -6.85 -11.49 -8.29
CA ASP A 84 -7.22 -10.67 -9.45
C ASP A 84 -8.34 -9.65 -9.13
N GLY A 85 -8.84 -9.67 -7.90
CA GLY A 85 -10.01 -8.90 -7.50
C GLY A 85 -11.30 -9.41 -8.11
N MET A 86 -11.39 -10.68 -8.48
CA MET A 86 -12.66 -11.36 -8.76
C MET A 86 -13.13 -12.13 -7.51
N GLY A 87 -14.38 -12.60 -7.52
CA GLY A 87 -14.86 -13.50 -6.48
C GLY A 87 -16.37 -13.59 -6.41
N GLN A 88 -16.87 -13.80 -5.20
CA GLN A 88 -18.30 -13.95 -4.95
C GLN A 88 -18.74 -13.12 -3.74
N PHE A 89 -19.96 -12.57 -3.80
CA PHE A 89 -20.61 -11.94 -2.66
C PHE A 89 -22.06 -12.37 -2.56
N GLN A 90 -22.46 -12.90 -1.42
CA GLN A 90 -23.84 -13.29 -1.15
C GLN A 90 -24.51 -12.30 -0.20
N LYS A 91 -25.53 -11.61 -0.71
CA LYS A 91 -26.52 -10.88 0.10
C LYS A 91 -27.44 -11.89 0.81
N HIS A 92 -28.02 -11.48 1.93
CA HIS A 92 -28.93 -12.33 2.69
C HIS A 92 -30.13 -12.77 1.86
N GLY A 93 -30.47 -14.07 1.91
CA GLY A 93 -31.68 -14.63 1.31
C GLY A 93 -31.69 -14.74 -0.22
N VAL A 94 -30.54 -14.55 -0.88
CA VAL A 94 -30.39 -14.63 -2.35
C VAL A 94 -29.18 -15.46 -2.74
N LYS A 95 -29.05 -15.82 -4.02
CA LYS A 95 -27.87 -16.51 -4.55
C LYS A 95 -26.65 -15.58 -4.55
N ALA A 96 -25.48 -16.17 -4.39
CA ALA A 96 -24.21 -15.45 -4.50
C ALA A 96 -24.08 -14.78 -5.87
N TYR A 97 -23.64 -13.52 -5.84
CA TYR A 97 -23.29 -12.76 -7.03
C TYR A 97 -21.83 -13.02 -7.37
N PRO A 98 -21.47 -13.30 -8.64
CA PRO A 98 -20.10 -13.06 -9.08
C PRO A 98 -19.84 -11.56 -8.96
N VAL A 99 -18.67 -11.19 -8.47
CA VAL A 99 -18.33 -9.79 -8.21
C VAL A 99 -16.92 -9.50 -8.65
N GLU A 100 -16.72 -8.25 -9.02
CA GLU A 100 -15.41 -7.66 -9.21
C GLU A 100 -15.14 -6.67 -8.08
N TYR A 101 -14.01 -6.81 -7.42
CA TYR A 101 -13.56 -6.03 -6.27
C TYR A 101 -12.43 -5.07 -6.62
N TRP A 102 -12.41 -3.95 -5.89
CA TRP A 102 -11.28 -3.05 -5.75
C TRP A 102 -11.15 -2.66 -4.29
N ILE A 103 -9.92 -2.45 -3.81
CA ILE A 103 -9.72 -1.77 -2.53
C ILE A 103 -9.75 -0.27 -2.73
N GLN A 104 -10.48 0.45 -1.88
CA GLN A 104 -10.61 1.89 -1.98
C GLN A 104 -9.28 2.60 -1.67
N THR A 105 -8.93 3.54 -2.52
CA THR A 105 -7.73 4.38 -2.41
C THR A 105 -8.09 5.86 -2.48
N ASP A 106 -7.10 6.72 -2.31
CA ASP A 106 -7.17 8.07 -2.87
C ASP A 106 -6.84 8.06 -4.38
N GLU A 107 -6.82 9.24 -4.99
CA GLU A 107 -6.49 9.43 -6.40
C GLU A 107 -5.06 9.04 -6.77
N ASN A 108 -4.16 8.92 -5.79
CA ASN A 108 -2.77 8.54 -5.96
C ASN A 108 -2.54 7.03 -5.75
N GLY A 109 -3.60 6.28 -5.42
CA GLY A 109 -3.53 4.83 -5.18
C GLY A 109 -3.14 4.46 -3.76
N VAL A 110 -3.11 5.41 -2.82
CA VAL A 110 -2.84 5.10 -1.41
C VAL A 110 -4.10 4.50 -0.78
N ILE A 111 -4.00 3.25 -0.33
CA ILE A 111 -5.08 2.54 0.36
C ILE A 111 -5.52 3.33 1.59
N GLN A 112 -6.82 3.61 1.66
CA GLN A 112 -7.42 4.34 2.77
C GLN A 112 -7.70 3.36 3.92
N LYS A 113 -6.87 3.42 4.97
CA LYS A 113 -7.00 2.60 6.18
C LYS A 113 -7.47 3.45 7.35
N VAL A 114 -8.54 3.05 8.02
CA VAL A 114 -8.93 3.58 9.34
C VAL A 114 -8.27 2.70 10.39
N LYS A 115 -7.27 3.22 11.09
CA LYS A 115 -6.52 2.46 12.10
C LYS A 115 -7.14 2.64 13.48
N SER A 116 -7.09 1.58 14.28
CA SER A 116 -7.39 1.64 15.70
C SER A 116 -6.31 2.46 16.44
N GLU A 117 -6.73 3.20 17.47
CA GLU A 117 -5.79 3.95 18.34
C GLU A 117 -5.15 3.06 19.42
N VAL A 118 -5.76 1.91 19.72
CA VAL A 118 -5.41 1.07 20.87
C VAL A 118 -4.68 -0.21 20.49
N ASN A 119 -4.82 -0.67 19.25
CA ASN A 119 -4.22 -1.91 18.77
C ASN A 119 -3.92 -1.83 17.26
N ASN A 120 -3.35 -2.88 16.69
CA ASN A 120 -2.95 -2.91 15.29
C ASN A 120 -4.11 -3.14 14.31
N ASN A 121 -5.36 -3.17 14.79
CA ASN A 121 -6.51 -3.40 13.93
C ASN A 121 -6.69 -2.24 12.95
N TYR A 122 -7.20 -2.55 11.77
CA TYR A 122 -7.56 -1.52 10.81
C TYR A 122 -8.76 -1.93 9.97
N GLN A 123 -9.46 -0.95 9.45
CA GLN A 123 -10.56 -1.12 8.53
C GLN A 123 -10.20 -0.52 7.17
N VAL A 124 -10.66 -1.18 6.11
CA VAL A 124 -10.63 -0.66 4.73
C VAL A 124 -12.00 -0.80 4.09
N VAL A 125 -12.20 -0.09 2.98
CA VAL A 125 -13.40 -0.21 2.16
C VAL A 125 -13.06 -0.95 0.88
N LEU A 126 -13.91 -1.91 0.52
CA LEU A 126 -13.92 -2.56 -0.78
C LEU A 126 -15.04 -1.96 -1.62
N ILE A 127 -14.73 -1.59 -2.85
CA ILE A 127 -15.71 -1.28 -3.90
C ILE A 127 -15.98 -2.59 -4.64
N LEU A 128 -17.24 -2.89 -4.92
CA LEU A 128 -17.61 -4.04 -5.72
C LEU A 128 -18.59 -3.70 -6.82
N LEU A 129 -18.45 -4.37 -7.96
CA LEU A 129 -19.42 -4.43 -9.05
C LEU A 129 -20.08 -5.79 -9.04
N TYR A 130 -21.40 -5.82 -8.92
CA TYR A 130 -22.16 -7.07 -8.98
C TYR A 130 -22.35 -7.52 -10.44
N GLY A 131 -22.00 -8.76 -10.73
CA GLY A 131 -22.43 -9.47 -11.94
C GLY A 131 -23.85 -10.01 -11.81
N SER A 132 -24.31 -10.82 -12.76
CA SER A 132 -25.62 -11.48 -12.65
C SER A 132 -25.53 -12.73 -11.77
N ASN A 133 -26.43 -12.87 -10.79
CA ASN A 133 -26.61 -14.10 -10.00
C ASN A 133 -27.67 -15.05 -10.60
N GLY A 134 -28.23 -14.70 -11.77
CA GLY A 134 -29.27 -15.47 -12.46
C GLY A 134 -30.66 -15.39 -11.83
N GLU A 135 -30.89 -14.51 -10.84
CA GLU A 135 -32.21 -14.27 -10.25
C GLU A 135 -32.90 -13.04 -10.85
N THR A 136 -34.22 -12.93 -10.66
CA THR A 136 -35.04 -11.81 -11.16
C THR A 136 -35.74 -11.08 -10.02
N GLY A 137 -36.25 -9.88 -10.30
CA GLY A 137 -36.89 -9.01 -9.31
C GLY A 137 -35.89 -8.54 -8.24
N TRP A 138 -36.38 -8.32 -7.02
CA TRP A 138 -35.58 -7.83 -5.89
C TRP A 138 -34.37 -8.74 -5.56
N ARG A 139 -34.42 -10.04 -5.93
CA ARG A 139 -33.33 -10.98 -5.66
C ARG A 139 -32.13 -10.84 -6.59
N GLY A 140 -32.33 -10.26 -7.77
CA GLY A 140 -31.31 -10.03 -8.81
C GLY A 140 -31.01 -8.56 -9.07
N GLU A 141 -31.69 -7.64 -8.39
CA GLU A 141 -31.66 -6.19 -8.67
C GLU A 141 -30.28 -5.54 -8.53
N SER A 142 -29.35 -6.21 -7.85
CA SER A 142 -28.01 -5.69 -7.65
C SER A 142 -27.12 -5.88 -8.88
N ALA A 143 -27.47 -6.74 -9.83
CA ALA A 143 -26.66 -6.98 -11.02
C ALA A 143 -26.39 -5.69 -11.81
N GLY A 144 -25.13 -5.45 -12.17
CA GLY A 144 -24.66 -4.25 -12.84
C GLY A 144 -24.52 -3.01 -11.95
N THR A 145 -24.77 -3.13 -10.64
CA THR A 145 -24.65 -2.00 -9.70
C THR A 145 -23.34 -2.05 -8.92
N TYR A 146 -22.89 -0.88 -8.48
CA TYR A 146 -21.75 -0.75 -7.59
C TYR A 146 -22.20 -0.61 -6.15
N ASP A 147 -21.38 -1.12 -5.23
CA ASP A 147 -21.58 -1.00 -3.79
C ASP A 147 -20.24 -0.89 -3.06
N ARG A 148 -20.30 -0.54 -1.78
CA ARG A 148 -19.13 -0.35 -0.92
C ARG A 148 -19.34 -1.09 0.39
N ILE A 149 -18.41 -1.97 0.72
CA ILE A 149 -18.45 -2.77 1.96
C ILE A 149 -17.17 -2.57 2.77
N GLU A 150 -17.28 -2.74 4.08
CA GLU A 150 -16.15 -2.60 4.99
C GLU A 150 -15.55 -3.98 5.32
N ALA A 151 -14.22 -4.03 5.31
CA ALA A 151 -13.44 -5.17 5.78
C ALA A 151 -12.54 -4.69 6.94
N THR A 152 -12.70 -5.33 8.10
CA THR A 152 -11.92 -5.05 9.31
C THR A 152 -10.93 -6.17 9.54
N VAL A 153 -9.64 -5.85 9.56
CA VAL A 153 -8.57 -6.75 9.99
C VAL A 153 -8.42 -6.61 11.50
N ALA A 154 -8.93 -7.60 12.23
CA ALA A 154 -8.93 -7.64 13.69
C ALA A 154 -7.86 -8.65 14.18
N TYR A 155 -6.62 -8.19 14.30
CA TYR A 155 -5.49 -9.03 14.72
C TYR A 155 -5.65 -9.57 16.14
N ASP A 156 -6.25 -8.79 17.04
CA ASP A 156 -6.57 -9.20 18.40
C ASP A 156 -7.57 -10.36 18.47
N GLN A 157 -8.46 -10.46 17.49
CA GLN A 157 -9.43 -11.56 17.37
C GLN A 157 -8.91 -12.71 16.48
N GLY A 158 -7.87 -12.48 15.68
CA GLY A 158 -7.35 -13.43 14.71
C GLY A 158 -8.23 -13.60 13.47
N TYR A 159 -9.04 -12.60 13.12
CA TYR A 159 -9.96 -12.65 11.98
C TYR A 159 -9.92 -11.37 11.14
N VAL A 160 -10.20 -11.53 9.85
CA VAL A 160 -10.71 -10.47 8.99
C VAL A 160 -12.23 -10.62 8.89
N ILE A 161 -12.94 -9.51 9.08
CA ILE A 161 -14.38 -9.46 9.26
C ILE A 161 -14.97 -8.55 8.20
N ILE A 162 -15.87 -9.07 7.36
CA ILE A 162 -16.62 -8.29 6.38
C ILE A 162 -18.05 -8.09 6.88
N LEU A 163 -18.50 -6.83 6.90
CA LEU A 163 -19.85 -6.44 7.35
C LEU A 163 -20.23 -6.98 8.75
N GLY A 164 -19.25 -7.20 9.63
CA GLY A 164 -19.47 -7.68 11.00
C GLY A 164 -19.87 -9.16 11.15
N GLU A 165 -20.16 -9.88 10.06
CA GLU A 165 -20.80 -11.20 10.12
C GLU A 165 -20.09 -12.29 9.30
N ARG A 166 -19.11 -11.90 8.48
CA ARG A 166 -18.36 -12.78 7.58
C ARG A 166 -16.92 -12.85 8.03
N PHE A 167 -16.41 -14.04 8.31
CA PHE A 167 -15.14 -14.23 8.99
C PHE A 167 -14.15 -15.04 8.16
N LYS A 168 -12.93 -14.54 8.01
CA LYS A 168 -11.76 -15.27 7.53
C LYS A 168 -10.70 -15.27 8.63
N LYS A 169 -10.11 -16.41 8.95
CA LYS A 169 -9.00 -16.46 9.93
C LYS A 169 -7.76 -15.76 9.36
N ILE A 170 -7.04 -15.02 10.18
CA ILE A 170 -5.72 -14.48 9.83
C ILE A 170 -4.71 -15.63 10.00
N ASN A 171 -3.93 -15.90 8.94
CA ASN A 171 -2.87 -16.90 8.94
C ASN A 171 -1.52 -16.26 9.27
#